data_AF-A0A1J5K2U5-F1
#
_entry.id   AF-A0A1J5K2U5-F1
#
_cell.length_a   1.000
_cell.length_b   1.000
_cell.length_c   1.000
_cell.angle_alpha   90.00
_cell.angle_beta   90.00
_cell.angle_gamma   90.00
#
_symmetry.space_group_name_H-M   'P 1'
#
loop_
_entity.id
_entity.type
_entity.pdbx_description
1 polymer ?
#
loop_
_entity_poly.entity_id
_entity_poly.type
_entity_poly.pdbx_seq_one_letter_code
_entity_poly.pdbx_strand_id
1 'polypeptide(L)'
;MRNLLALTFCFVGTITWAANTSYFLRKMPVAQRAELNDIFSKRTSKLIAAYSSGDIVGNGGGLIEQNLSFAYSSVLSVIDTCVIYMDCKLTPNEKLVLLDIRATYFSKLDNELHFVFLREKDAPGLFHDDLDPGARVAKTGFSKDFPIFINLDQLETNLDLAYDLGSMLGIVIHELGHQTGYPSHSKLDAIAAKLRVSFNYKMRNTEIKLDDNFLTVNIYNKDEALRTQVSYYYNNQLRFLSYPIEKELKCEHPNRDAIGYSLSNQHWDRLVKAKDLLRPRLNMWIDIHCEDSDGVIFTEERDLKIDFLINKNTKKLIDHKITIE
;
A
#
# COMPACT_ATOMS: atom_id res chain seq x y z
N MET A 1 -24.22 -42.11 -71.19
CA MET A 1 -23.73 -42.40 -69.83
C MET A 1 -22.52 -41.53 -69.53
N ARG A 2 -22.71 -40.43 -68.80
CA ARG A 2 -21.83 -39.91 -67.74
C ARG A 2 -22.24 -38.47 -67.44
N ASN A 3 -22.68 -38.29 -66.20
CA ASN A 3 -22.98 -37.03 -65.55
C ASN A 3 -21.73 -36.14 -65.53
N LEU A 4 -21.90 -34.86 -65.86
CA LEU A 4 -21.07 -33.79 -65.31
C LEU A 4 -21.99 -32.74 -64.71
N LEU A 5 -22.17 -32.83 -63.39
CA LEU A 5 -22.67 -31.75 -62.55
C LEU A 5 -21.55 -30.70 -62.44
N ALA A 6 -21.77 -29.52 -63.00
CA ALA A 6 -20.99 -28.34 -62.69
C ALA A 6 -21.53 -27.75 -61.39
N LEU A 7 -20.83 -27.99 -60.27
CA LEU A 7 -21.08 -27.27 -59.02
C LEU A 7 -20.36 -25.92 -59.09
N THR A 8 -21.14 -24.86 -59.17
CA THR A 8 -20.70 -23.48 -58.99
C THR A 8 -20.43 -23.24 -57.50
N PHE A 9 -19.16 -23.24 -57.09
CA PHE A 9 -18.78 -22.78 -55.75
C PHE A 9 -18.82 -21.25 -55.72
N CYS A 10 -19.87 -20.68 -55.12
CA CYS A 10 -19.86 -19.29 -54.69
C CYS A 10 -18.90 -19.15 -53.52
N PHE A 11 -17.82 -18.40 -53.72
CA PHE A 11 -16.96 -17.87 -52.66
C PHE A 11 -17.77 -16.87 -51.83
N VAL A 12 -18.42 -17.34 -50.76
CA VAL A 12 -18.82 -16.46 -49.66
C VAL A 12 -17.60 -16.39 -48.75
N GLY A 13 -16.83 -15.31 -48.88
CA GLY A 13 -15.73 -14.99 -47.98
C GLY A 13 -16.30 -14.77 -46.58
N THR A 14 -16.29 -15.82 -45.77
CA THR A 14 -16.39 -15.68 -44.32
C THR A 14 -15.10 -15.04 -43.85
N ILE A 15 -15.17 -13.75 -43.53
CA ILE A 15 -14.16 -13.08 -42.72
C ILE A 15 -14.27 -13.73 -41.33
N THR A 16 -13.55 -14.83 -41.14
CA THR A 16 -13.27 -15.36 -39.82
C THR A 16 -12.33 -14.37 -39.16
N TRP A 17 -12.91 -13.49 -38.34
CA TRP A 17 -12.16 -12.83 -37.27
C TRP A 17 -11.67 -13.92 -36.34
N ALA A 18 -10.49 -14.46 -36.62
CA ALA A 18 -9.73 -15.22 -35.66
C ALA A 18 -9.43 -14.25 -34.51
N ALA A 19 -10.23 -14.34 -33.45
CA ALA A 19 -9.96 -13.73 -32.16
C ALA A 19 -8.71 -14.39 -31.57
N ASN A 20 -7.55 -14.04 -32.13
CA ASN A 20 -6.26 -14.25 -31.51
C ASN A 20 -5.92 -12.99 -30.70
N THR A 21 -6.81 -12.62 -29.77
CA THR A 21 -6.44 -11.73 -28.66
C THR A 21 -5.62 -12.55 -27.69
N SER A 22 -4.34 -12.67 -28.01
CA SER A 22 -3.34 -13.00 -27.02
C SER A 22 -3.49 -11.99 -25.87
N TYR A 23 -3.68 -12.55 -24.68
CA TYR A 23 -3.87 -11.93 -23.37
C TYR A 23 -2.67 -11.07 -22.93
N PHE A 24 -2.29 -10.07 -23.71
CA PHE A 24 -1.23 -9.14 -23.34
C PHE A 24 -1.78 -8.02 -22.46
N LEU A 25 -1.07 -7.75 -21.35
CA LEU A 25 -1.20 -6.52 -20.57
C LEU A 25 -0.88 -5.35 -21.51
N ARG A 26 -1.91 -4.71 -22.07
CA ARG A 26 -1.76 -3.61 -23.02
C ARG A 26 -2.39 -2.35 -22.46
N LYS A 27 -1.68 -1.24 -22.59
CA LYS A 27 -2.25 0.08 -22.32
C LYS A 27 -3.36 0.39 -23.30
N MET A 28 -4.37 1.09 -22.82
CA MET A 28 -5.44 1.63 -23.64
C MET A 28 -4.88 2.62 -24.67
N PRO A 29 -5.41 2.67 -25.91
CA PRO A 29 -5.07 3.70 -26.88
C PRO A 29 -5.25 5.11 -26.32
N VAL A 30 -4.35 6.03 -26.69
CA VAL A 30 -4.33 7.40 -26.15
C VAL A 30 -5.65 8.14 -26.35
N ALA A 31 -6.28 8.01 -27.52
CA ALA A 31 -7.56 8.67 -27.81
C ALA A 31 -8.69 8.16 -26.92
N GLN A 32 -8.82 6.84 -26.77
CA GLN A 32 -9.81 6.22 -25.90
C GLN A 32 -9.57 6.61 -24.43
N ARG A 33 -8.30 6.68 -24.02
CA ARG A 33 -7.91 7.12 -22.68
C ARG A 33 -8.32 8.57 -22.42
N ALA A 34 -8.11 9.47 -23.39
CA ALA A 34 -8.49 10.87 -23.29
C ALA A 34 -10.01 11.04 -23.17
N GLU A 35 -10.78 10.28 -23.94
CA GLU A 35 -12.25 10.29 -23.86
C GLU A 35 -12.76 9.83 -22.48
N LEU A 36 -12.27 8.71 -21.98
CA LEU A 36 -12.66 8.22 -20.65
C LEU A 36 -12.23 9.18 -19.53
N ASN A 37 -11.07 9.81 -19.66
CA ASN A 37 -10.61 10.82 -18.71
C ASN A 37 -11.48 12.09 -18.73
N ASP A 38 -11.97 12.53 -19.89
CA ASP A 38 -12.90 13.66 -19.99
C ASP A 38 -14.24 13.34 -19.30
N ILE A 39 -14.80 12.15 -19.55
CA ILE A 39 -16.02 11.67 -18.88
C ILE A 39 -15.81 11.60 -17.36
N PHE A 40 -14.70 11.01 -16.93
CA PHE A 40 -14.37 10.86 -15.51
C PHE A 40 -14.17 12.22 -14.84
N SER A 41 -13.46 13.15 -15.49
CA SER A 41 -13.24 14.51 -14.99
C SER A 41 -14.54 15.30 -14.82
N LYS A 42 -15.45 15.23 -15.80
CA LYS A 42 -16.78 15.86 -15.70
C LYS A 42 -17.57 15.35 -14.50
N ARG A 43 -17.47 14.06 -14.19
CA ARG A 43 -18.15 13.44 -13.04
C ARG A 43 -17.51 13.81 -11.70
N THR A 44 -16.18 13.96 -11.66
CA THR A 44 -15.43 14.01 -10.39
C THR A 44 -14.90 15.40 -10.02
N SER A 45 -14.80 16.35 -10.95
CA SER A 45 -14.23 17.69 -10.72
C SER A 45 -14.83 18.42 -9.52
N LYS A 46 -16.16 18.37 -9.35
CA LYS A 46 -16.85 18.98 -8.19
C LYS A 46 -16.51 18.28 -6.88
N LEU A 47 -16.34 16.96 -6.89
CA LEU A 47 -15.96 16.17 -5.72
C LEU A 47 -14.52 16.47 -5.31
N ILE A 48 -13.62 16.57 -6.29
CA ILE A 48 -12.24 16.99 -6.04
C ILE A 48 -12.25 18.37 -5.38
N ALA A 49 -12.89 19.37 -5.98
CA ALA A 49 -12.93 20.72 -5.41
C ALA A 49 -13.54 20.78 -4.00
N ALA A 50 -14.52 19.93 -3.68
CA ALA A 50 -15.20 19.92 -2.38
C ALA A 50 -14.44 19.16 -1.29
N TYR A 51 -13.67 18.12 -1.64
CA TYR A 51 -13.07 17.19 -0.68
C TYR A 51 -11.53 17.12 -0.76
N SER A 52 -10.89 17.83 -1.71
CA SER A 52 -9.43 17.78 -1.91
C SER A 52 -8.61 18.49 -0.85
N SER A 53 -9.19 19.43 -0.10
CA SER A 53 -8.40 20.19 0.88
C SER A 53 -8.06 19.38 2.12
N GLY A 54 -8.68 18.21 2.35
CA GLY A 54 -8.54 17.46 3.62
C GLY A 54 -9.09 18.20 4.85
N ASP A 55 -9.29 19.51 4.75
CA ASP A 55 -9.80 20.45 5.73
C ASP A 55 -11.33 20.45 5.76
N ILE A 56 -11.94 19.29 6.01
CA ILE A 56 -13.19 19.34 6.76
C ILE A 56 -12.78 19.65 8.20
N VAL A 57 -12.78 20.94 8.55
CA VAL A 57 -12.53 21.41 9.92
C VAL A 57 -13.44 20.64 10.89
N GLY A 58 -12.85 19.78 11.72
CA GLY A 58 -13.57 19.00 12.74
C GLY A 58 -13.55 17.47 12.59
N ASN A 59 -13.03 16.91 11.49
CA ASN A 59 -12.83 15.46 11.37
C ASN A 59 -11.40 15.09 11.80
N GLY A 60 -11.26 14.34 12.91
CA GLY A 60 -9.97 13.76 13.31
C GLY A 60 -9.49 12.73 12.28
N GLY A 61 -8.18 12.52 12.16
CA GLY A 61 -7.62 11.56 11.21
C GLY A 61 -8.08 10.12 11.49
N GLY A 62 -8.74 9.50 10.51
CA GLY A 62 -9.18 8.12 10.61
C GLY A 62 -8.07 7.12 10.28
N LEU A 63 -8.27 5.87 10.74
CA LEU A 63 -7.30 4.80 10.57
C LEU A 63 -7.20 4.32 9.12
N ILE A 64 -8.30 4.35 8.39
CA ILE A 64 -8.34 3.98 6.97
C ILE A 64 -7.43 4.91 6.16
N GLU A 65 -7.54 6.21 6.41
CA GLU A 65 -6.74 7.27 5.79
C GLU A 65 -5.24 7.05 6.08
N GLN A 66 -4.90 6.79 7.35
CA GLN A 66 -3.52 6.52 7.74
C GLN A 66 -2.96 5.25 7.08
N ASN A 67 -3.75 4.17 7.00
CA ASN A 67 -3.35 2.91 6.37
C ASN A 67 -3.12 3.08 4.87
N LEU A 68 -3.99 3.85 4.19
CA LEU A 68 -3.84 4.16 2.77
C LEU A 68 -2.64 5.08 2.51
N SER A 69 -2.41 6.08 3.36
CA SER A 69 -1.20 6.91 3.29
C SER A 69 0.07 6.09 3.49
N PHE A 70 0.07 5.16 4.45
CA PHE A 70 1.19 4.24 4.66
C PHE A 70 1.43 3.35 3.44
N ALA A 71 0.38 2.72 2.92
CA ALA A 71 0.43 1.90 1.72
C ALA A 71 0.98 2.68 0.53
N TYR A 72 0.50 3.91 0.32
CA TYR A 72 0.98 4.80 -0.73
C TYR A 72 2.47 5.11 -0.57
N SER A 73 2.92 5.48 0.63
CA SER A 73 4.34 5.76 0.91
C SER A 73 5.27 4.55 0.73
N SER A 74 4.71 3.34 0.72
CA SER A 74 5.44 2.08 0.58
C SER A 74 5.57 1.61 -0.88
N VAL A 75 4.83 2.21 -1.82
CA VAL A 75 4.76 1.79 -3.23
C VAL A 75 6.13 1.66 -3.88
N LEU A 76 6.99 2.69 -3.78
CA LEU A 76 8.32 2.66 -4.41
C LEU A 76 9.17 1.51 -3.87
N SER A 77 9.26 1.38 -2.55
CA SER A 77 10.04 0.35 -1.90
C SER A 77 9.60 -1.03 -2.36
N VAL A 78 8.29 -1.31 -2.38
CA VAL A 78 7.78 -2.63 -2.76
C VAL A 78 7.98 -2.91 -4.24
N ILE A 79 7.80 -1.91 -5.11
CA ILE A 79 8.09 -2.10 -6.53
C ILE A 79 9.57 -2.40 -6.75
N ASP A 80 10.46 -1.63 -6.12
CA ASP A 80 11.91 -1.80 -6.29
C ASP A 80 12.37 -3.15 -5.76
N THR A 81 11.86 -3.58 -4.59
CA THR A 81 11.96 -4.97 -4.10
C THR A 81 11.62 -6.00 -5.19
N CYS A 82 10.43 -5.89 -5.77
CA CYS A 82 9.93 -6.88 -6.70
C CYS A 82 10.66 -6.87 -8.06
N VAL A 83 11.04 -5.69 -8.54
CA VAL A 83 11.57 -5.47 -9.88
C VAL A 83 13.09 -5.65 -9.93
N ILE A 84 13.80 -5.19 -8.92
CA ILE A 84 15.27 -5.18 -8.86
C ILE A 84 15.77 -6.49 -8.24
N TYR A 85 15.20 -6.90 -7.10
CA TYR A 85 15.67 -8.06 -6.33
C TYR A 85 14.98 -9.38 -6.73
N MET A 86 14.02 -9.34 -7.68
CA MET A 86 13.33 -10.50 -8.27
C MET A 86 12.51 -11.36 -7.30
N ASP A 87 12.12 -10.81 -6.15
CA ASP A 87 11.42 -11.55 -5.08
C ASP A 87 9.98 -11.95 -5.42
N CYS A 88 9.36 -11.35 -6.45
CA CYS A 88 7.91 -11.41 -6.66
C CYS A 88 7.44 -12.31 -7.80
N LYS A 89 8.33 -13.12 -8.41
CA LYS A 89 8.00 -14.06 -9.51
C LYS A 89 7.20 -13.36 -10.64
N LEU A 90 7.68 -12.21 -11.06
CA LEU A 90 7.08 -11.40 -12.12
C LEU A 90 7.47 -11.93 -13.50
N THR A 91 6.53 -11.93 -14.42
CA THR A 91 6.81 -12.07 -15.84
C THR A 91 7.45 -10.77 -16.38
N PRO A 92 8.16 -10.82 -17.52
CA PRO A 92 8.73 -9.62 -18.13
C PRO A 92 7.70 -8.51 -18.39
N ASN A 93 6.48 -8.86 -18.81
CA ASN A 93 5.41 -7.89 -19.05
C ASN A 93 4.90 -7.25 -17.76
N GLU A 94 4.75 -8.02 -16.67
CA GLU A 94 4.35 -7.48 -15.37
C GLU A 94 5.44 -6.54 -14.81
N LYS A 95 6.72 -6.85 -15.04
CA LYS A 95 7.83 -5.96 -14.67
C LYS A 95 7.75 -4.61 -15.39
N LEU A 96 7.40 -4.58 -16.68
CA LEU A 96 7.18 -3.33 -17.41
C LEU A 96 6.03 -2.51 -16.83
N VAL A 97 4.92 -3.17 -16.48
CA VAL A 97 3.76 -2.52 -15.84
C VAL A 97 4.16 -1.87 -14.50
N LEU A 98 4.94 -2.57 -13.68
CA LEU A 98 5.42 -2.01 -12.42
C LEU A 98 6.38 -0.84 -12.61
N LEU A 99 7.24 -0.87 -13.64
CA LEU A 99 8.10 0.26 -13.98
C LEU A 99 7.29 1.49 -14.44
N ASP A 100 6.20 1.26 -15.17
CA ASP A 100 5.25 2.34 -15.53
C ASP A 100 4.55 2.91 -14.29
N ILE A 101 4.12 2.04 -13.35
CA ILE A 101 3.52 2.45 -12.07
C ILE A 101 4.53 3.26 -11.26
N ARG A 102 5.78 2.79 -11.17
CA ARG A 102 6.87 3.49 -10.49
C ARG A 102 7.11 4.89 -11.05
N ALA A 103 7.20 5.00 -12.39
CA ALA A 103 7.38 6.29 -13.06
C ALA A 103 6.18 7.23 -12.83
N THR A 104 4.96 6.68 -12.86
CA THR A 104 3.73 7.42 -12.58
C THR A 104 3.72 7.94 -11.14
N TYR A 105 4.03 7.08 -10.16
CA TYR A 105 4.16 7.45 -8.76
C TYR A 105 5.21 8.54 -8.55
N PHE A 106 6.41 8.38 -9.13
CA PHE A 106 7.50 9.35 -9.00
C PHE A 106 7.08 10.73 -9.52
N SER A 107 6.33 10.79 -10.62
CA SER A 107 5.81 12.03 -11.18
C SER A 107 4.71 12.72 -10.35
N LYS A 108 4.27 12.08 -9.27
CA LYS A 108 3.23 12.55 -8.34
C LYS A 108 3.77 12.81 -6.93
N LEU A 109 5.08 12.68 -6.68
CA LEU A 109 5.66 12.85 -5.34
C LEU A 109 5.34 14.23 -4.73
N ASP A 110 5.29 15.27 -5.56
CA ASP A 110 5.00 16.64 -5.13
C ASP A 110 3.50 16.99 -5.13
N ASN A 111 2.63 16.06 -5.56
CA ASN A 111 1.18 16.30 -5.54
C ASN A 111 0.64 16.06 -4.13
N GLU A 112 0.15 17.08 -3.45
CA GLU A 112 -0.42 16.93 -2.11
C GLU A 112 -1.71 16.07 -2.09
N LEU A 113 -2.43 16.01 -3.22
CA LEU A 113 -3.69 15.28 -3.33
C LEU A 113 -3.53 13.88 -3.94
N HIS A 114 -3.36 12.88 -3.09
CA HIS A 114 -3.32 11.47 -3.52
C HIS A 114 -4.68 10.77 -3.43
N PHE A 115 -5.44 11.05 -2.36
CA PHE A 115 -6.69 10.38 -2.05
C PHE A 115 -7.84 11.37 -1.88
N VAL A 116 -9.04 10.97 -2.27
CA VAL A 116 -10.30 11.64 -1.95
C VAL A 116 -11.24 10.62 -1.31
N PHE A 117 -11.51 10.79 -0.02
CA PHE A 117 -12.33 9.88 0.76
C PHE A 117 -13.80 10.28 0.69
N LEU A 118 -14.65 9.36 0.22
CA LEU A 118 -16.07 9.64 -0.03
C LEU A 118 -16.94 8.51 0.52
N ARG A 119 -18.15 8.87 0.90
CA ARG A 119 -19.26 7.93 1.14
C ARG A 119 -20.21 7.96 -0.05
N GLU A 120 -21.08 6.96 -0.15
CA GLU A 120 -22.09 6.87 -1.21
C GLU A 120 -23.01 8.10 -1.22
N LYS A 121 -23.30 8.67 -0.03
CA LYS A 121 -24.07 9.92 0.09
C LYS A 121 -23.37 11.14 -0.53
N ASP A 122 -22.04 11.13 -0.58
CA ASP A 122 -21.22 12.24 -1.09
C ASP A 122 -21.08 12.15 -2.61
N ALA A 123 -21.04 10.92 -3.15
CA ALA A 123 -20.89 10.66 -4.59
C ALA A 123 -21.73 9.46 -5.06
N PRO A 124 -23.06 9.61 -5.20
CA PRO A 124 -23.95 8.52 -5.57
C PRO A 124 -23.55 7.81 -6.88
N GLY A 125 -23.47 6.48 -6.80
CA GLY A 125 -23.15 5.58 -7.89
C GLY A 125 -21.71 5.66 -8.39
N LEU A 126 -20.81 6.44 -7.77
CA LEU A 126 -19.43 6.60 -8.27
C LEU A 126 -18.68 5.26 -8.28
N PHE A 127 -18.83 4.51 -7.19
CA PHE A 127 -18.17 3.23 -6.96
C PHE A 127 -18.92 2.04 -7.54
N HIS A 128 -20.04 2.26 -8.21
CA HIS A 128 -20.80 1.22 -8.89
C HIS A 128 -20.48 1.25 -10.39
N ASP A 129 -20.28 0.07 -10.97
CA ASP A 129 -20.16 -0.10 -12.42
C ASP A 129 -21.39 -0.86 -12.91
N ASP A 130 -21.96 -0.48 -14.05
CA ASP A 130 -23.19 -1.09 -14.59
C ASP A 130 -23.08 -2.60 -14.84
N LEU A 131 -21.84 -3.10 -14.95
CA LEU A 131 -21.50 -4.49 -15.23
C LEU A 131 -20.94 -5.24 -14.02
N ASP A 132 -20.80 -4.60 -12.85
CA ASP A 132 -20.35 -5.24 -11.62
C ASP A 132 -21.45 -5.22 -10.54
N PRO A 133 -21.81 -6.36 -9.95
CA PRO A 133 -22.85 -6.41 -8.93
C PRO A 133 -22.44 -5.75 -7.60
N GLY A 134 -21.15 -5.47 -7.36
CA GLY A 134 -20.65 -4.89 -6.11
C GLY A 134 -20.08 -3.48 -6.26
N ALA A 135 -20.19 -2.70 -5.19
CA ALA A 135 -19.45 -1.44 -5.08
C ALA A 135 -17.94 -1.69 -4.99
N ARG A 136 -17.16 -0.88 -5.68
CA ARG A 136 -15.70 -0.88 -5.59
C ARG A 136 -15.22 -0.18 -4.32
N VAL A 137 -14.09 -0.66 -3.79
CA VAL A 137 -13.41 -0.09 -2.63
C VAL A 137 -12.66 1.20 -3.00
N ALA A 138 -12.13 1.27 -4.23
CA ALA A 138 -11.47 2.44 -4.76
C ALA A 138 -11.78 2.62 -6.25
N LYS A 139 -11.54 3.82 -6.77
CA LYS A 139 -11.70 4.14 -8.20
C LYS A 139 -10.80 5.31 -8.59
N THR A 140 -10.24 5.27 -9.80
CA THR A 140 -9.48 6.37 -10.40
C THR A 140 -9.74 6.49 -11.90
N GLY A 141 -9.33 7.60 -12.50
CA GLY A 141 -9.24 7.74 -13.95
C GLY A 141 -7.92 7.18 -14.50
N PHE A 142 -7.79 7.17 -15.82
CA PHE A 142 -6.60 6.69 -16.54
C PHE A 142 -5.55 7.81 -16.77
N SER A 143 -5.40 8.72 -15.81
CA SER A 143 -4.35 9.75 -15.81
C SER A 143 -3.73 9.88 -14.42
N LYS A 144 -2.45 10.23 -14.39
CA LYS A 144 -1.73 10.60 -13.17
C LYS A 144 -2.31 11.83 -12.47
N ASP A 145 -3.08 12.65 -13.17
CA ASP A 145 -3.63 13.90 -12.62
C ASP A 145 -4.86 13.65 -11.73
N PHE A 146 -5.46 12.46 -11.80
CA PHE A 146 -6.59 12.12 -10.94
C PHE A 146 -6.12 11.65 -9.56
N PRO A 147 -6.85 12.00 -8.49
CA PRO A 147 -6.70 11.34 -7.21
C PRO A 147 -7.31 9.94 -7.26
N ILE A 148 -6.99 9.13 -6.26
CA ILE A 148 -7.66 7.86 -6.02
C ILE A 148 -8.85 8.13 -5.11
N PHE A 149 -10.05 7.84 -5.59
CA PHE A 149 -11.27 7.94 -4.79
C PHE A 149 -11.42 6.69 -3.93
N ILE A 150 -11.68 6.86 -2.65
CA ILE A 150 -11.79 5.77 -1.67
C ILE A 150 -13.21 5.71 -1.13
N ASN A 151 -13.80 4.52 -1.19
CA ASN A 151 -15.15 4.26 -0.68
C ASN A 151 -15.10 3.91 0.81
N LEU A 152 -15.38 4.90 1.66
CA LEU A 152 -15.37 4.72 3.11
C LEU A 152 -16.43 3.72 3.58
N ASP A 153 -17.59 3.67 2.93
CA ASP A 153 -18.68 2.78 3.36
C ASP A 153 -18.29 1.29 3.18
N GLN A 154 -17.47 0.97 2.16
CA GLN A 154 -16.95 -0.40 1.98
C GLN A 154 -15.84 -0.76 2.98
N LEU A 155 -14.96 0.18 3.31
CA LEU A 155 -13.87 -0.08 4.24
C LEU A 155 -14.34 -0.13 5.70
N GLU A 156 -15.30 0.71 6.09
CA GLU A 156 -15.85 0.70 7.45
C GLU A 156 -16.71 -0.54 7.73
N THR A 157 -17.31 -1.15 6.70
CA THR A 157 -18.08 -2.39 6.83
C THR A 157 -17.23 -3.66 6.73
N ASN A 158 -15.99 -3.55 6.25
CA ASN A 158 -15.04 -4.65 6.16
C ASN A 158 -13.72 -4.29 6.86
N LEU A 159 -13.74 -4.37 8.20
CA LEU A 159 -12.60 -3.97 9.03
C LEU A 159 -11.36 -4.83 8.79
N ASP A 160 -11.52 -6.11 8.44
CA ASP A 160 -10.38 -6.97 8.10
C ASP A 160 -9.63 -6.44 6.87
N LEU A 161 -10.38 -5.98 5.86
CA LEU A 161 -9.78 -5.30 4.70
C LEU A 161 -9.18 -3.94 5.09
N ALA A 162 -9.88 -3.18 5.95
CA ALA A 162 -9.44 -1.86 6.41
C ALA A 162 -8.08 -1.90 7.13
N TYR A 163 -7.78 -3.02 7.79
CA TYR A 163 -6.61 -3.19 8.66
C TYR A 163 -5.50 -4.05 8.05
N ASP A 164 -5.74 -4.73 6.94
CA ASP A 164 -4.68 -5.41 6.19
C ASP A 164 -3.90 -4.41 5.32
N LEU A 165 -2.74 -3.96 5.82
CA LEU A 165 -1.83 -3.06 5.09
C LEU A 165 -1.39 -3.64 3.74
N GLY A 166 -1.28 -4.97 3.62
CA GLY A 166 -1.01 -5.63 2.35
C GLY A 166 -2.16 -5.39 1.36
N SER A 167 -3.41 -5.58 1.79
CA SER A 167 -4.59 -5.28 0.95
C SER A 167 -4.63 -3.81 0.53
N MET A 168 -4.36 -2.87 1.45
CA MET A 168 -4.31 -1.44 1.12
C MET A 168 -3.26 -1.12 0.07
N LEU A 169 -2.06 -1.70 0.20
CA LEU A 169 -1.02 -1.61 -0.82
C LEU A 169 -1.52 -2.18 -2.16
N GLY A 170 -2.20 -3.33 -2.14
CA GLY A 170 -2.76 -3.93 -3.33
C GLY A 170 -3.75 -3.01 -4.05
N ILE A 171 -4.67 -2.38 -3.30
CA ILE A 171 -5.62 -1.38 -3.82
C ILE A 171 -4.86 -0.20 -4.43
N VAL A 172 -3.88 0.37 -3.72
CA VAL A 172 -3.11 1.51 -4.25
C VAL A 172 -2.37 1.16 -5.54
N ILE A 173 -1.70 0.00 -5.59
CA ILE A 173 -1.00 -0.47 -6.79
C ILE A 173 -1.98 -0.68 -7.95
N HIS A 174 -3.16 -1.23 -7.69
CA HIS A 174 -4.21 -1.41 -8.68
C HIS A 174 -4.61 -0.08 -9.30
N GLU A 175 -4.97 0.90 -8.48
CA GLU A 175 -5.41 2.22 -8.94
C GLU A 175 -4.28 2.97 -9.65
N LEU A 176 -3.05 2.94 -9.14
CA LEU A 176 -1.90 3.50 -9.86
C LEU A 176 -1.68 2.81 -11.21
N GLY A 177 -1.93 1.50 -11.30
CA GLY A 177 -1.93 0.74 -12.55
C GLY A 177 -2.89 1.31 -13.59
N HIS A 178 -4.12 1.64 -13.17
CA HIS A 178 -5.09 2.35 -14.02
C HIS A 178 -4.59 3.72 -14.45
N GLN A 179 -3.99 4.50 -13.55
CA GLN A 179 -3.46 5.83 -13.89
C GLN A 179 -2.38 5.80 -14.98
N THR A 180 -1.68 4.67 -15.15
CA THR A 180 -0.71 4.48 -16.24
C THR A 180 -1.37 4.12 -17.59
N GLY A 181 -2.66 3.74 -17.58
CA GLY A 181 -3.47 3.40 -18.74
C GLY A 181 -3.77 1.91 -18.94
N TYR A 182 -3.48 1.03 -17.98
CA TYR A 182 -3.87 -0.38 -18.07
C TYR A 182 -5.33 -0.57 -17.61
N PRO A 183 -6.25 -1.09 -18.44
CA PRO A 183 -7.66 -1.24 -18.08
C PRO A 183 -8.02 -2.55 -17.37
N SER A 184 -7.13 -3.52 -17.34
CA SER A 184 -7.47 -4.89 -16.91
C SER A 184 -7.42 -5.05 -15.39
N HIS A 185 -8.57 -5.13 -14.74
CA HIS A 185 -8.68 -5.41 -13.29
C HIS A 185 -7.93 -6.71 -12.92
N SER A 186 -8.28 -7.83 -13.57
CA SER A 186 -7.71 -9.14 -13.23
C SER A 186 -6.18 -9.22 -13.33
N LYS A 187 -5.58 -8.46 -14.25
CA LYS A 187 -4.12 -8.40 -14.39
C LYS A 187 -3.49 -7.50 -13.33
N LEU A 188 -4.10 -6.34 -13.04
CA LEU A 188 -3.62 -5.46 -11.99
C LEU A 188 -3.75 -6.13 -10.61
N ASP A 189 -4.85 -6.84 -10.35
CA ASP A 189 -5.06 -7.64 -9.14
C ASP A 189 -4.01 -8.76 -9.00
N ALA A 190 -3.70 -9.47 -10.10
CA ALA A 190 -2.67 -10.50 -10.08
C ALA A 190 -1.28 -9.94 -9.77
N ILE A 191 -0.94 -8.76 -10.32
CA ILE A 191 0.32 -8.06 -10.01
C ILE A 191 0.32 -7.62 -8.55
N ALA A 192 -0.76 -6.96 -8.10
CA ALA A 192 -0.92 -6.51 -6.72
C ALA A 192 -0.80 -7.67 -5.73
N ALA A 193 -1.40 -8.82 -6.00
CA ALA A 193 -1.30 -10.01 -5.16
C ALA A 193 0.15 -10.52 -5.02
N LYS A 194 0.95 -10.49 -6.10
CA LYS A 194 2.38 -10.85 -6.02
C LYS A 194 3.17 -9.89 -5.15
N LEU A 195 2.91 -8.59 -5.29
CA LEU A 195 3.54 -7.56 -4.45
C LEU A 195 3.15 -7.74 -2.99
N ARG A 196 1.87 -8.04 -2.72
CA ARG A 196 1.37 -8.33 -1.37
C ARG A 196 2.08 -9.50 -0.70
N VAL A 197 2.34 -10.58 -1.44
CA VAL A 197 3.08 -11.74 -0.89
C VAL A 197 4.48 -11.31 -0.44
N SER A 198 5.20 -10.54 -1.26
CA SER A 198 6.53 -10.04 -0.90
C SER A 198 6.48 -9.03 0.24
N PHE A 199 5.54 -8.09 0.20
CA PHE A 199 5.32 -7.12 1.27
C PHE A 199 5.02 -7.81 2.60
N ASN A 200 4.08 -8.76 2.62
CA ASN A 200 3.70 -9.52 3.80
C ASN A 200 4.84 -10.42 4.31
N TYR A 201 5.72 -10.90 3.43
CA TYR A 201 6.89 -11.67 3.86
C TYR A 201 7.91 -10.80 4.60
N LYS A 202 8.08 -9.54 4.18
CA LYS A 202 9.00 -8.57 4.82
C LYS A 202 8.36 -7.87 6.02
N MET A 203 7.03 -7.80 6.04
CA MET A 203 6.25 -7.32 7.17
C MET A 203 6.24 -8.38 8.28
N ARG A 204 6.89 -8.07 9.39
CA ARG A 204 6.85 -8.90 10.60
C ARG A 204 5.85 -8.30 11.57
N ASN A 205 4.80 -9.06 11.87
CA ASN A 205 3.88 -8.73 12.94
C ASN A 205 4.23 -9.53 14.20
N THR A 206 4.08 -8.90 15.35
CA THR A 206 4.13 -9.57 16.66
C THR A 206 3.03 -9.01 17.53
N GLU A 207 2.34 -9.88 18.25
CA GLU A 207 1.18 -9.49 19.05
C GLU A 207 1.27 -10.02 20.47
N ILE A 208 0.72 -9.26 21.41
CA ILE A 208 0.51 -9.69 22.77
C ILE A 208 -0.95 -9.45 23.16
N LYS A 209 -1.57 -10.48 23.74
CA LYS A 209 -2.94 -10.38 24.26
C LYS A 209 -2.96 -9.58 25.57
N LEU A 210 -3.73 -8.51 25.57
CA LEU A 210 -3.97 -7.61 26.69
C LEU A 210 -5.45 -7.66 27.07
N ASP A 211 -5.77 -8.60 27.97
CA ASP A 211 -7.12 -8.93 28.40
C ASP A 211 -8.01 -9.31 27.19
N ASP A 212 -8.90 -8.44 26.71
CA ASP A 212 -9.79 -8.71 25.56
C ASP A 212 -9.27 -8.17 24.21
N ASN A 213 -8.16 -7.43 24.22
CA ASN A 213 -7.59 -6.78 23.04
C ASN A 213 -6.20 -7.34 22.71
N PHE A 214 -5.71 -7.05 21.52
CA PHE A 214 -4.33 -7.32 21.13
C PHE A 214 -3.60 -5.99 20.93
N LEU A 215 -2.37 -5.92 21.46
CA LEU A 215 -1.38 -4.94 21.01
C LEU A 215 -0.54 -5.62 19.94
N THR A 216 -0.63 -5.11 18.72
CA THR A 216 0.10 -5.64 17.56
C THR A 216 1.16 -4.64 17.17
N VAL A 217 2.41 -5.07 17.04
CA VAL A 217 3.50 -4.27 16.49
C VAL A 217 3.85 -4.81 15.12
N ASN A 218 3.91 -3.91 14.14
CA ASN A 218 4.24 -4.21 12.76
C ASN A 218 5.58 -3.57 12.41
N ILE A 219 6.49 -4.38 11.86
CA ILE A 219 7.84 -3.99 11.46
C ILE A 219 8.00 -4.32 9.99
N TYR A 220 8.37 -3.32 9.20
CA TYR A 220 8.68 -3.47 7.79
C TYR A 220 10.12 -3.01 7.55
N ASN A 221 11.05 -3.96 7.48
CA ASN A 221 12.42 -3.68 7.05
C ASN A 221 12.41 -3.51 5.52
N LYS A 222 12.76 -2.31 5.06
CA LYS A 222 12.96 -2.06 3.62
C LYS A 222 14.29 -2.67 3.18
N ASP A 223 14.38 -3.09 1.92
CA ASP A 223 15.59 -3.72 1.35
C ASP A 223 16.80 -2.79 1.34
N GLU A 224 16.55 -1.50 1.17
CA GLU A 224 17.48 -0.47 1.61
C GLU A 224 17.36 -0.42 3.13
N ALA A 225 18.24 -1.13 3.83
CA ALA A 225 18.27 -1.25 5.30
C ALA A 225 18.36 0.10 6.05
N LEU A 226 18.36 1.21 5.32
CA LEU A 226 18.32 2.57 5.80
C LEU A 226 16.94 3.03 6.29
N ARG A 227 15.85 2.33 5.96
CA ARG A 227 14.49 2.85 6.23
C ARG A 227 13.52 1.78 6.72
N THR A 228 13.69 1.32 7.95
CA THR A 228 12.70 0.47 8.62
C THR A 228 11.48 1.28 9.05
N GLN A 229 10.28 0.75 8.79
CA GLN A 229 9.02 1.32 9.28
C GLN A 229 8.47 0.48 10.43
N VAL A 230 8.19 1.13 11.55
CA VAL A 230 7.62 0.49 12.74
C VAL A 230 6.32 1.18 13.08
N SER A 231 5.28 0.40 13.34
CA SER A 231 4.00 0.89 13.84
C SER A 231 3.43 -0.07 14.87
N TYR A 232 2.51 0.40 15.70
CA TYR A 232 1.70 -0.47 16.55
C TYR A 232 0.23 -0.14 16.42
N TYR A 233 -0.59 -1.16 16.61
CA TYR A 233 -2.04 -1.09 16.65
C TYR A 233 -2.54 -1.56 18.02
N TYR A 234 -3.33 -0.71 18.68
CA TYR A 234 -4.00 -1.05 19.92
C TYR A 234 -5.31 -0.28 20.07
N ASN A 235 -6.39 -0.98 20.37
CA ASN A 235 -7.71 -0.38 20.62
C ASN A 235 -8.16 0.59 19.50
N ASN A 236 -8.09 0.12 18.25
CA ASN A 236 -8.43 0.87 17.05
C ASN A 236 -7.56 2.11 16.77
N GLN A 237 -6.38 2.19 17.39
CA GLN A 237 -5.40 3.24 17.14
C GLN A 237 -4.12 2.65 16.57
N LEU A 238 -3.77 3.03 15.35
CA LEU A 238 -2.44 2.83 14.79
C LEU A 238 -1.57 4.03 15.16
N ARG A 239 -0.33 3.79 15.57
CA ARG A 239 0.69 4.84 15.65
C ARG A 239 2.01 4.36 15.07
N PHE A 240 2.74 5.29 14.47
CA PHE A 240 4.09 5.06 13.97
C PHE A 240 5.12 5.27 15.07
N LEU A 241 6.05 4.32 15.16
CA LEU A 241 7.22 4.34 16.06
C LEU A 241 8.52 4.63 15.30
N SER A 242 8.52 4.63 13.96
CA SER A 242 9.75 4.85 13.17
C SER A 242 10.46 6.15 13.56
N TYR A 243 9.75 7.28 13.57
CA TYR A 243 10.34 8.57 13.90
C TYR A 243 10.80 8.68 15.36
N PRO A 244 10.01 8.23 16.37
CA PRO A 244 10.52 8.08 17.73
C PRO A 244 11.78 7.22 17.86
N ILE A 245 11.90 6.11 17.09
CA ILE A 245 13.10 5.27 17.09
C ILE A 245 14.27 6.00 16.43
N GLU A 246 14.05 6.63 15.28
CA GLU A 246 15.05 7.40 14.52
C GLU A 246 15.72 8.50 15.36
N LYS A 247 14.96 9.13 16.27
CA LYS A 247 15.49 10.14 17.20
C LYS A 247 16.49 9.61 18.21
N GLU A 248 16.39 8.32 18.54
CA GLU A 248 17.28 7.67 19.51
C GLU A 248 18.51 7.04 18.83
N LEU A 249 18.56 6.97 17.50
CA LEU A 249 19.68 6.42 16.76
C LEU A 249 20.93 7.27 16.93
N LYS A 250 22.02 6.63 17.36
CA LYS A 250 23.35 7.24 17.48
C LYS A 250 24.42 6.19 17.19
N CYS A 251 25.35 6.53 16.31
CA CYS A 251 26.56 5.74 16.10
C CYS A 251 27.51 5.91 17.31
N GLU A 252 28.23 4.86 17.68
CA GLU A 252 29.24 4.94 18.75
C GLU A 252 30.39 5.87 18.36
N HIS A 253 30.77 5.85 17.08
CA HIS A 253 31.87 6.64 16.59
C HIS A 253 31.45 8.09 16.30
N PRO A 254 32.15 9.11 16.85
CA PRO A 254 31.71 10.51 16.80
C PRO A 254 31.73 11.16 15.40
N ASN A 255 32.43 10.55 14.45
CA ASN A 255 32.51 11.02 13.06
C ASN A 255 31.62 10.21 12.11
N ARG A 256 30.61 9.50 12.64
CA ARG A 256 29.66 8.73 11.84
C ARG A 256 28.25 9.18 12.13
N ASP A 257 27.46 9.29 11.08
CA ASP A 257 26.05 9.64 11.16
C ASP A 257 25.19 8.40 10.97
N ALA A 258 24.15 8.27 11.79
CA ALA A 258 23.17 7.19 11.65
C ALA A 258 22.29 7.48 10.44
N ILE A 259 22.44 6.67 9.40
CA ILE A 259 21.71 6.82 8.13
C ILE A 259 20.51 5.88 8.04
N GLY A 260 20.39 4.94 8.97
CA GLY A 260 19.18 4.12 9.14
C GLY A 260 19.40 2.88 10.01
N TYR A 261 18.45 1.96 9.95
CA TYR A 261 18.46 0.76 10.79
C TYR A 261 17.59 -0.36 10.24
N SER A 262 17.93 -1.60 10.61
CA SER A 262 17.11 -2.79 10.40
C SER A 262 16.78 -3.47 11.72
N LEU A 263 15.65 -4.17 11.77
CA LEU A 263 15.13 -4.76 13.00
C LEU A 263 14.93 -6.28 12.90
N SER A 264 15.36 -7.02 13.91
CA SER A 264 15.22 -8.47 13.91
C SER A 264 14.93 -9.03 15.31
N ASN A 265 14.69 -10.34 15.37
CA ASN A 265 14.49 -11.10 16.61
C ASN A 265 13.45 -10.51 17.58
N GLN A 266 12.29 -10.09 17.06
CA GLN A 266 11.25 -9.47 17.88
C GLN A 266 10.57 -10.48 18.83
N HIS A 267 10.52 -10.16 20.13
CA HIS A 267 9.89 -11.00 21.13
C HIS A 267 9.35 -10.19 22.31
N TRP A 268 8.22 -10.64 22.87
CA TRP A 268 7.60 -9.99 24.01
C TRP A 268 8.15 -10.54 25.32
N ASP A 269 8.42 -9.63 26.27
CA ASP A 269 8.63 -10.01 27.66
C ASP A 269 7.33 -10.50 28.29
N ARG A 270 7.48 -11.21 29.41
CA ARG A 270 6.35 -11.59 30.25
C ARG A 270 5.61 -10.33 30.71
N LEU A 271 4.32 -10.26 30.37
CA LEU A 271 3.46 -9.13 30.68
C LEU A 271 3.48 -8.78 32.19
N VAL A 272 3.94 -7.57 32.51
CA VAL A 272 3.92 -7.05 33.87
C VAL A 272 2.57 -6.37 34.12
N LYS A 273 1.84 -6.87 35.13
CA LYS A 273 0.53 -6.34 35.54
C LYS A 273 0.69 -5.65 36.91
N ALA A 274 0.64 -4.31 36.95
CA ALA A 274 0.51 -3.53 38.18
C ALA A 274 -0.98 -3.23 38.46
N LYS A 275 -1.34 -2.65 39.62
CA LYS A 275 -2.74 -2.46 40.03
C LYS A 275 -3.61 -1.83 38.93
N ASP A 276 -3.17 -0.70 38.38
CA ASP A 276 -3.92 0.07 37.37
C ASP A 276 -3.23 0.14 35.99
N LEU A 277 -2.11 -0.56 35.81
CA LEU A 277 -1.27 -0.46 34.63
C LEU A 277 -0.88 -1.84 34.06
N LEU A 278 -0.88 -1.93 32.74
CA LEU A 278 -0.22 -2.98 31.97
C LEU A 278 1.08 -2.41 31.38
N ARG A 279 2.15 -3.18 31.47
CA ARG A 279 3.44 -2.86 30.85
C ARG A 279 3.93 -4.01 29.97
N PRO A 280 3.40 -4.16 28.75
CA PRO A 280 4.01 -5.01 27.76
C PRO A 280 5.31 -4.35 27.27
N ARG A 281 6.38 -5.15 27.19
CA ARG A 281 7.67 -4.74 26.63
C ARG A 281 8.00 -5.62 25.44
N LEU A 282 8.34 -4.98 24.33
CA LEU A 282 8.87 -5.64 23.14
C LEU A 282 10.38 -5.45 23.11
N ASN A 283 11.12 -6.54 22.95
CA ASN A 283 12.57 -6.54 22.76
C ASN A 283 12.91 -7.02 21.34
N MET A 284 13.93 -6.42 20.76
CA MET A 284 14.36 -6.66 19.38
C MET A 284 15.86 -6.39 19.25
N TRP A 285 16.50 -7.02 18.27
CA TRP A 285 17.82 -6.58 17.82
C TRP A 285 17.67 -5.43 16.83
N ILE A 286 18.52 -4.43 16.93
CA ILE A 286 18.61 -3.30 16.01
C ILE A 286 20.02 -3.23 15.41
N ASP A 287 20.07 -3.29 14.08
CA ASP A 287 21.30 -3.10 13.32
C ASP A 287 21.30 -1.66 12.82
N ILE A 288 22.13 -0.80 13.40
CA ILE A 288 22.21 0.63 13.06
C ILE A 288 23.25 0.80 11.97
N HIS A 289 22.87 1.43 10.86
CA HIS A 289 23.77 1.74 9.75
C HIS A 289 24.34 3.15 9.89
N CYS A 290 25.66 3.23 9.90
CA CYS A 290 26.44 4.41 10.22
C CYS A 290 27.37 4.75 9.05
N GLU A 291 27.27 5.96 8.51
CA GLU A 291 28.10 6.43 7.40
C GLU A 291 29.18 7.39 7.91
N ASP A 292 30.41 7.26 7.43
CA ASP A 292 31.48 8.23 7.69
C ASP A 292 31.57 9.32 6.60
N SER A 293 32.50 10.27 6.76
CA SER A 293 32.70 11.35 5.79
C SER A 293 33.12 10.90 4.39
N ASP A 294 33.61 9.66 4.25
CA ASP A 294 34.05 9.08 2.99
C ASP A 294 32.94 8.24 2.33
N GLY A 295 31.75 8.14 2.95
CA GLY A 295 30.62 7.37 2.46
C GLY A 295 30.71 5.86 2.75
N VAL A 296 31.60 5.45 3.67
CA VAL A 296 31.72 4.05 4.07
C VAL A 296 30.66 3.72 5.12
N ILE A 297 29.86 2.68 4.85
CA ILE A 297 28.79 2.22 5.73
C ILE A 297 29.31 1.14 6.69
N PHE A 298 29.11 1.37 7.99
CA PHE A 298 29.35 0.44 9.08
C PHE A 298 28.01 0.03 9.70
N THR A 299 27.95 -1.17 10.26
CA THR A 299 26.77 -1.65 11.00
C THR A 299 27.14 -1.85 12.46
N GLU A 300 26.36 -1.29 13.37
CA GLU A 300 26.47 -1.46 14.82
C GLU A 300 25.23 -2.25 15.32
N GLU A 301 25.45 -3.39 15.96
CA GLU A 301 24.38 -4.24 16.51
C GLU A 301 24.09 -3.85 17.96
N ARG A 302 22.82 -3.61 18.30
CA ARG A 302 22.36 -3.21 19.64
C ARG A 302 21.00 -3.84 19.98
N ASP A 303 20.57 -3.64 21.22
CA ASP A 303 19.23 -4.05 21.67
C ASP A 303 18.25 -2.86 21.64
N LEU A 304 17.11 -3.04 20.96
CA LEU A 304 15.98 -2.11 20.99
C LEU A 304 14.90 -2.62 21.93
N LYS A 305 14.47 -1.77 22.86
CA LYS A 305 13.38 -2.03 23.81
C LYS A 305 12.27 -1.01 23.65
N ILE A 306 11.04 -1.49 23.53
CA ILE A 306 9.84 -0.66 23.44
C ILE A 306 8.92 -1.02 24.60
N ASP A 307 8.84 -0.12 25.58
CA ASP A 307 7.98 -0.22 26.75
C ASP A 307 6.65 0.49 26.50
N PHE A 308 5.55 -0.25 26.45
CA PHE A 308 4.22 0.34 26.33
C PHE A 308 3.61 0.52 27.72
N LEU A 309 3.00 1.68 27.98
CA LEU A 309 2.31 1.95 29.24
C LEU A 309 0.81 2.09 28.99
N ILE A 310 0.02 1.14 29.49
CA ILE A 310 -1.42 1.08 29.23
C ILE A 310 -2.20 1.14 30.54
N ASN A 311 -3.21 2.02 30.60
CA ASN A 311 -4.16 2.07 31.72
C ASN A 311 -5.14 0.89 31.62
N LYS A 312 -5.19 0.05 32.67
CA LYS A 312 -6.07 -1.12 32.72
C LYS A 312 -7.55 -0.77 32.64
N ASN A 313 -7.95 0.26 33.37
CA ASN A 313 -9.36 0.61 33.55
C ASN A 313 -9.92 1.24 32.27
N THR A 314 -9.15 2.13 31.64
CA THR A 314 -9.60 2.82 30.42
C THR A 314 -9.21 2.09 29.13
N LYS A 315 -8.37 1.05 29.20
CA LYS A 315 -7.78 0.36 28.04
C LYS A 315 -7.11 1.34 27.05
N LYS A 316 -6.55 2.45 27.57
CA LYS A 316 -5.87 3.47 26.76
C LYS A 316 -4.37 3.35 26.93
N LEU A 317 -3.65 3.44 25.82
CA LEU A 317 -2.21 3.61 25.84
C LEU A 317 -1.90 5.04 26.29
N ILE A 318 -1.16 5.14 27.39
CA ILE A 318 -0.75 6.38 28.04
C ILE A 318 0.52 6.90 27.36
N ASP A 319 1.49 6.01 27.18
CA ASP A 319 2.82 6.36 26.69
C ASP A 319 3.53 5.14 26.09
N HIS A 320 4.60 5.40 25.35
CA HIS A 320 5.58 4.41 24.92
C HIS A 320 6.99 4.97 25.13
N LYS A 321 7.89 4.16 25.70
CA LYS A 321 9.29 4.51 25.87
C LYS A 321 10.15 3.63 24.99
N ILE A 322 11.06 4.25 24.25
CA ILE A 322 12.05 3.57 23.41
C ILE A 322 13.41 3.68 24.09
N THR A 323 14.16 2.57 24.10
CA THR A 323 15.54 2.53 24.59
C THR A 323 16.37 1.70 23.62
N ILE A 324 17.54 2.23 23.22
CA ILE A 324 18.54 1.52 22.42
C ILE A 324 19.77 1.37 23.32
N GLU A 325 20.18 0.13 23.58
CA GLU A 325 21.28 -0.22 24.50
C GLU A 325 22.39 -1.00 23.80
#